data_AF-A0A7R9ZWJ1-F1
#
_entry.id   AF-A0A7R9ZWJ1-F1
#
_cell.length_a   1.000
_cell.length_b   1.000
_cell.length_c   1.000
_cell.angle_alpha   90.00
_cell.angle_beta   90.00
_cell.angle_gamma   90.00
#
_symmetry.space_group_name_H-M   'P 1'
#
loop_
_entity.id
_entity.type
_entity.pdbx_description
1 polymer ?
#
loop_
_entity_poly.entity_id
_entity_poly.type
_entity_poly.pdbx_seq_one_letter_code
_entity_poly.pdbx_strand_id
1 'polypeptide(L)'
;AAAEPNDFLHWLLNEERERAPLPAIRRDLLPSWGVVHRLDVGTSGPLFCARTYLGWAFASLQLSSLRTIKEYVCLCHGWLQAAPDSVIDLPLEPRGRRSTAAARGHRAVTTVAA
;
A
#
# COMPACT_ATOMS: atom_id res chain seq x y z
N ALA A 1 -24.63 -21.14 -5.25
CA ALA A 1 -23.40 -20.95 -4.46
C ALA A 1 -22.52 -19.97 -5.23
N ALA A 2 -22.39 -18.74 -4.73
CA ALA A 2 -21.56 -17.73 -5.39
C ALA A 2 -20.10 -18.13 -5.20
N ALA A 3 -19.33 -18.18 -6.29
CA ALA A 3 -17.87 -18.22 -6.19
C ALA A 3 -17.45 -16.96 -5.41
N GLU A 4 -16.71 -17.16 -4.33
CA GLU A 4 -16.20 -16.05 -3.52
C GLU A 4 -15.36 -15.14 -4.44
N PRO A 5 -15.33 -13.80 -4.26
CA PRO A 5 -14.74 -12.83 -5.22
C PRO A 5 -13.23 -13.00 -5.49
N ASN A 6 -12.62 -14.07 -5.00
CA ASN A 6 -11.20 -14.33 -5.01
C ASN A 6 -10.84 -15.73 -5.54
N ASP A 7 -11.81 -16.55 -5.99
CA ASP A 7 -11.56 -17.93 -6.44
C ASP A 7 -10.60 -18.01 -7.63
N PHE A 8 -10.76 -17.15 -8.64
CA PHE A 8 -9.89 -17.19 -9.83
C PHE A 8 -8.45 -16.76 -9.52
N LEU A 9 -8.26 -15.72 -8.71
CA LEU A 9 -6.92 -15.24 -8.34
C LEU A 9 -6.25 -16.21 -7.38
N HIS A 10 -6.97 -16.76 -6.40
CA HIS A 10 -6.44 -17.82 -5.54
C HIS A 10 -6.07 -19.07 -6.35
N TRP A 11 -6.92 -19.48 -7.29
CA TRP A 11 -6.64 -20.60 -8.20
C TRP A 11 -5.39 -20.32 -9.04
N LEU A 12 -5.31 -19.17 -9.73
CA LEU A 12 -4.17 -18.80 -10.57
C LEU A 12 -2.87 -18.73 -9.77
N LEU A 13 -2.90 -18.14 -8.57
CA LEU A 13 -1.74 -18.07 -7.67
C LEU A 13 -1.27 -19.46 -7.21
N ASN A 14 -2.20 -20.39 -7.01
CA ASN A 14 -1.90 -21.75 -6.53
C ASN A 14 -1.45 -22.68 -7.67
N GLU A 15 -2.11 -22.64 -8.83
CA GLU A 15 -1.69 -23.42 -10.02
C GLU A 15 -0.28 -23.06 -10.47
N GLU A 16 0.05 -21.77 -10.53
CA GLU A 16 1.36 -21.30 -10.95
C GLU A 16 2.47 -21.66 -9.96
N ARG A 17 2.15 -21.82 -8.67
CA ARG A 17 3.10 -22.26 -7.64
C ARG A 17 3.53 -23.70 -7.83
N GLU A 18 2.67 -24.53 -8.44
CA GLU A 18 2.90 -25.98 -8.61
C GLU A 18 3.63 -26.32 -9.92
N ARG A 19 3.59 -25.44 -10.94
CA ARG A 19 4.12 -25.74 -12.28
C ARG A 19 5.61 -25.43 -12.49
N ALA A 20 6.17 -24.43 -11.81
CA ALA A 20 7.60 -24.06 -11.90
C ALA A 20 7.97 -22.99 -10.85
N PRO A 21 9.25 -22.78 -10.49
CA PRO A 21 9.63 -21.61 -9.72
C PRO A 21 9.34 -20.33 -10.52
N LEU A 22 8.43 -19.51 -10.01
CA LEU A 22 8.09 -18.21 -10.59
C LEU A 22 9.35 -17.35 -10.82
N PRO A 23 9.41 -16.57 -11.93
CA PRO A 23 10.53 -15.68 -12.18
C PRO A 23 10.71 -14.70 -11.01
N ALA A 24 11.92 -14.70 -10.47
CA ALA A 24 12.26 -13.96 -9.27
C ALA A 24 12.62 -12.52 -9.62
N ILE A 25 11.86 -11.56 -9.08
CA ILE A 25 12.08 -10.12 -9.30
C ILE A 25 13.50 -9.69 -8.91
N ARG A 26 14.11 -10.36 -7.93
CA ARG A 26 15.48 -10.07 -7.45
C ARG A 26 16.55 -10.06 -8.55
N ARG A 27 16.28 -10.70 -9.70
CA ARG A 27 17.23 -10.81 -10.82
C ARG A 27 17.01 -9.76 -11.90
N ASP A 28 15.91 -9.01 -11.81
CA ASP A 28 15.58 -7.99 -12.79
C ASP A 28 15.89 -6.60 -12.24
N LEU A 29 16.46 -5.78 -13.10
CA LEU A 29 16.85 -4.39 -12.83
C LEU A 29 15.64 -3.44 -12.80
N LEU A 30 14.48 -3.92 -12.34
CA LEU A 30 13.32 -3.07 -12.15
C LEU A 30 13.65 -1.99 -11.10
N PRO A 31 13.17 -0.74 -11.29
CA PRO A 31 13.54 0.38 -10.42
C PRO A 31 13.22 0.15 -8.94
N SER A 32 12.22 -0.68 -8.64
CA SER A 32 11.68 -0.86 -7.30
C SER A 32 12.12 -2.15 -6.59
N TRP A 33 12.83 -3.08 -7.24
CA TRP A 33 13.27 -4.35 -6.63
C TRP A 33 12.15 -5.14 -5.93
N GLY A 34 10.90 -5.02 -6.41
CA GLY A 34 9.72 -5.69 -5.84
C GLY A 34 9.04 -4.92 -4.71
N VAL A 35 9.53 -3.74 -4.33
CA VAL A 35 8.84 -2.83 -3.40
C VAL A 35 7.54 -2.32 -4.02
N VAL A 36 6.42 -2.43 -3.30
CA VAL A 36 5.09 -2.03 -3.79
C VAL A 36 4.53 -0.77 -3.13
N HIS A 37 5.10 -0.34 -2.00
CA HIS A 37 4.82 0.94 -1.37
C HIS A 37 6.08 1.50 -0.71
N ARG A 38 6.09 2.80 -0.41
CA ARG A 38 7.21 3.46 0.26
C ARG A 38 6.86 3.88 1.67
N LEU A 39 7.91 4.10 2.46
CA LEU A 39 7.90 4.88 3.69
C LEU A 39 8.82 6.08 3.49
N ASP A 40 8.61 7.14 4.28
CA ASP A 40 9.54 8.27 4.30
C ASP A 40 10.79 7.92 5.10
N VAL A 41 11.90 8.62 4.83
CA VAL A 41 13.23 8.32 5.42
C VAL A 41 13.20 8.33 6.96
N GLY A 42 12.37 9.19 7.57
CA GLY A 42 12.21 9.28 9.02
C GLY A 42 11.12 8.39 9.60
N THR A 43 10.48 7.54 8.80
CA THR A 43 9.36 6.68 9.20
C THR A 43 9.83 5.24 9.29
N SER A 44 9.83 4.69 10.51
CA SER A 44 10.00 3.26 10.74
C SER A 44 8.72 2.49 10.42
N GLY A 45 8.84 1.22 10.04
CA GLY A 45 7.69 0.34 9.89
C GLY A 45 7.93 -0.80 8.90
N PRO A 46 6.91 -1.64 8.70
CA PRO A 46 6.97 -2.70 7.71
C PRO A 46 6.96 -2.13 6.28
N LEU A 47 7.79 -2.72 5.42
CA LEU A 47 7.76 -2.53 3.97
C LEU A 47 7.35 -3.84 3.31
N PHE A 48 6.38 -3.78 2.40
CA PHE A 48 5.95 -4.94 1.64
C PHE A 48 6.73 -5.05 0.32
N CYS A 49 7.43 -6.17 0.17
CA CYS A 49 8.28 -6.46 -0.99
C CYS A 49 7.90 -7.82 -1.58
N ALA A 50 7.56 -7.83 -2.86
CA ALA A 50 7.26 -9.04 -3.59
C ALA A 50 8.53 -9.77 -4.07
N ARG A 51 8.51 -11.09 -3.97
CA ARG A 51 9.62 -11.95 -4.44
C ARG A 51 9.48 -12.34 -5.92
N THR A 52 8.27 -12.29 -6.45
CA THR A 52 7.89 -12.75 -7.79
C THR A 52 7.07 -11.67 -8.49
N TYR A 53 7.07 -11.69 -9.83
CA TYR A 53 6.27 -10.78 -10.65
C TYR A 53 4.79 -10.83 -10.36
N LEU A 54 4.27 -12.04 -10.23
CA LEU A 54 2.86 -12.26 -9.90
C LEU A 54 2.51 -11.69 -8.53
N GLY A 55 3.38 -11.91 -7.52
CA GLY A 55 3.20 -11.34 -6.20
C GLY A 55 3.24 -9.81 -6.20
N TRP A 56 4.12 -9.21 -7.02
CA TRP A 56 4.21 -7.76 -7.17
C TRP A 56 2.95 -7.19 -7.79
N ALA A 57 2.50 -7.76 -8.91
CA ALA A 57 1.28 -7.33 -9.59
C ALA A 57 0.04 -7.45 -8.68
N PHE A 58 -0.10 -8.57 -7.97
CA PHE A 58 -1.19 -8.79 -7.03
C PHE A 58 -1.15 -7.77 -5.88
N ALA A 59 0.01 -7.57 -5.26
CA ALA A 59 0.18 -6.62 -4.17
C ALA A 59 -0.09 -5.17 -4.61
N SER A 60 0.40 -4.78 -5.79
CA SER A 60 0.10 -3.48 -6.40
C SER A 60 -1.39 -3.28 -6.65
N LEU A 61 -2.11 -4.32 -7.08
CA LEU A 61 -3.56 -4.28 -7.28
C LEU A 61 -4.31 -4.10 -5.95
N GLN A 62 -3.92 -4.83 -4.89
CA GLN A 62 -4.54 -4.68 -3.57
C GLN A 62 -4.35 -3.26 -3.00
N LEU A 63 -3.15 -2.69 -3.16
CA LEU A 63 -2.87 -1.32 -2.73
C LEU A 63 -3.65 -0.28 -3.55
N SER A 64 -3.69 -0.44 -4.88
CA SER A 64 -4.41 0.48 -5.78
C SER A 64 -5.93 0.41 -5.61
N SER A 65 -6.45 -0.73 -5.16
CA SER A 65 -7.87 -0.93 -4.85
C SER A 65 -8.25 -0.52 -3.42
N LEU A 66 -7.31 0.05 -2.65
CA LEU A 66 -7.52 0.51 -1.26
C LEU A 66 -8.00 -0.61 -0.31
N ARG A 67 -7.66 -1.87 -0.60
CA ARG A 67 -8.02 -3.04 0.23
C ARG A 67 -6.99 -3.37 1.30
N THR A 68 -5.80 -2.82 1.20
CA THR A 68 -4.73 -3.03 2.19
C THR A 68 -4.85 -2.01 3.32
N ILE A 69 -5.01 -2.52 4.55
CA ILE A 69 -4.99 -1.71 5.77
C ILE A 69 -3.54 -1.41 6.15
N LYS A 70 -3.24 -0.14 6.40
CA LYS A 70 -1.93 0.33 6.88
C LYS A 70 -2.13 1.17 8.12
N GLU A 71 -1.62 0.70 9.23
CA GLU A 71 -1.73 1.36 10.53
C GLU A 71 -0.40 1.96 10.94
N TYR A 72 -0.46 3.17 11.50
CA TYR A 72 0.71 3.92 11.94
C TYR A 72 0.46 4.44 13.33
N VAL A 73 1.49 4.34 14.19
CA VAL A 73 1.53 5.04 15.47
C VAL A 73 2.40 6.28 15.29
N CYS A 74 1.91 7.43 15.74
CA CYS A 74 2.64 8.69 15.67
C CYS A 74 2.49 9.49 16.96
N LEU A 75 3.47 10.36 17.21
CA LEU A 75 3.41 11.35 18.28
C LEU A 75 3.16 12.72 17.64
N CYS A 76 2.10 13.39 18.08
CA CYS A 76 1.69 14.70 17.58
C CYS A 76 1.98 15.80 18.61
N HIS A 77 2.21 17.02 18.12
CA HIS A 77 2.31 18.19 18.99
C HIS A 77 0.93 18.67 19.42
N GLY A 78 0.79 18.97 20.72
CA GLY A 78 -0.46 19.50 21.30
C GLY A 78 -1.46 18.43 21.73
N TRP A 79 -2.60 18.88 22.23
CA TRP A 79 -3.70 18.00 22.63
C TRP A 79 -4.58 17.70 21.42
N LEU A 80 -4.67 16.43 21.04
CA LEU A 80 -5.52 16.00 19.94
C LEU A 80 -6.98 15.97 20.40
N GLN A 81 -7.79 16.91 19.93
CA GLN A 81 -9.25 16.93 20.14
C GLN A 81 -9.96 16.28 18.94
N ALA A 82 -9.68 15.00 18.70
CA ALA A 82 -10.34 14.22 17.66
C ALA A 82 -11.17 13.11 18.31
N ALA A 83 -12.38 12.87 17.80
CA ALA A 83 -13.12 11.67 18.16
C ALA A 83 -12.44 10.44 17.53
N PRO A 84 -12.64 9.22 18.10
CA PRO A 84 -12.24 8.00 17.43
C PRO A 84 -12.77 7.96 15.99
N ASP A 85 -11.95 7.45 15.09
CA ASP A 85 -12.26 7.31 13.66
C ASP A 85 -12.49 8.64 12.91
N SER A 86 -11.95 9.75 13.43
CA SER A 86 -11.98 11.03 12.73
C SER A 86 -11.26 10.93 11.38
N VAL A 87 -11.91 11.41 10.30
CA VAL A 87 -11.38 11.33 8.93
C VAL A 87 -10.83 12.68 8.49
N ILE A 88 -9.60 12.67 7.99
CA ILE A 88 -8.97 13.78 7.27
C ILE A 88 -8.97 13.41 5.79
N ASP A 89 -9.90 13.98 5.02
CA ASP A 89 -9.98 13.84 3.56
C ASP A 89 -9.59 15.18 2.91
N LEU A 90 -8.31 15.30 2.54
CA LEU A 90 -7.78 16.51 1.93
C LEU A 90 -6.82 16.14 0.79
N PRO A 91 -6.97 16.75 -0.41
CA PRO A 91 -6.04 16.53 -1.50
C PRO A 91 -4.65 17.07 -1.17
N LEU A 92 -3.61 16.31 -1.54
CA LEU A 92 -2.21 16.64 -1.30
C LEU A 92 -1.47 16.91 -2.61
N GLU A 93 -0.74 18.03 -2.65
CA GLU A 93 0.15 18.39 -3.76
C GLU A 93 1.62 18.20 -3.32
N PRO A 94 2.46 17.52 -4.12
CA PRO A 94 3.88 17.38 -3.82
C PRO A 94 4.62 18.71 -4.01
N ARG A 95 5.38 19.12 -2.99
CA ARG A 95 6.29 20.27 -3.01
C ARG A 95 7.67 19.85 -2.53
N GLY A 96 8.52 19.46 -3.48
CA GLY A 96 9.85 18.92 -3.18
C GLY A 96 9.77 17.60 -2.42
N ARG A 97 10.30 17.56 -1.20
CA ARG A 97 10.30 16.35 -0.35
C ARG A 97 9.08 16.22 0.58
N ARG A 98 8.14 17.16 0.53
CA ARG A 98 6.93 17.17 1.38
C ARG A 98 5.69 17.31 0.52
N SER A 99 4.56 16.87 1.04
CA SER A 99 3.25 17.11 0.42
C SER A 99 2.43 18.02 1.32
N THR A 100 1.68 18.94 0.71
CA THR A 100 0.84 19.92 1.43
C THR A 100 -0.59 19.86 0.95
N ALA A 101 -1.55 20.14 1.83
CA ALA A 101 -2.96 20.21 1.45
C ALA A 101 -3.20 21.33 0.43
N ALA A 102 -3.76 20.98 -0.73
CA ALA A 102 -4.02 21.92 -1.82
C ALA A 102 -5.17 21.43 -2.70
N ALA A 103 -6.06 22.33 -3.11
CA ALA A 103 -7.29 21.99 -3.85
C ALA A 103 -7.05 21.22 -5.17
N ARG A 104 -5.88 21.38 -5.81
CA ARG A 104 -5.49 20.69 -7.05
C ARG A 104 -4.63 19.45 -6.83
N GLY A 105 -4.46 19.03 -5.58
CA GLY A 105 -3.67 17.86 -5.21
C GLY A 105 -4.35 16.53 -5.55
N HIS A 106 -3.62 15.44 -5.35
CA HIS A 106 -4.18 14.10 -5.41
C HIS A 106 -4.94 13.81 -4.12
N ARG A 107 -6.12 13.20 -4.22
CA ARG A 107 -6.93 12.85 -3.05
C ARG A 107 -6.12 11.98 -2.08
N ALA A 108 -6.13 12.36 -0.80
CA ALA A 108 -5.53 11.60 0.28
C ALA A 108 -6.51 11.55 1.45
N VAL A 109 -6.63 10.37 2.05
CA VAL A 109 -7.55 10.10 3.15
C VAL A 109 -6.78 9.41 4.27
N THR A 110 -6.94 9.94 5.48
CA THR A 110 -6.37 9.36 6.69
C THR A 110 -7.45 9.29 7.76
N THR A 111 -7.65 8.10 8.32
CA THR A 111 -8.47 7.92 9.52
C THR A 111 -7.57 7.97 10.76
N VAL A 112 -7.99 8.71 11.77
CA VAL A 112 -7.29 8.87 13.04
C VAL A 112 -8.05 8.09 14.10
N ALA A 113 -7.43 7.04 14.61
CA ALA A 113 -7.87 6.37 15.83
C ALA A 113 -7.26 7.14 17.02
N ALA A 114 -8.11 7.84 17.79
CA ALA A 114 -7.74 8.60 18.98
C ALA A 114 -8.16 7.86 20.25
#